data_AF-A0A5A8CBT8-F1
#
_entry.id   AF-A0A5A8CBT8-F1
#
_cell.length_a   1.000
_cell.length_b   1.000
_cell.length_c   1.000
_cell.angle_alpha   90.00
_cell.angle_beta   90.00
_cell.angle_gamma   90.00
#
_symmetry.space_group_name_H-M   'P 1'
#
loop_
_entity.id
_entity.type
_entity.pdbx_description
1 polymer ?
#
loop_
_entity_poly.entity_id
_entity_poly.type
_entity_poly.pdbx_seq_one_letter_code
_entity_poly.pdbx_strand_id
1 'polypeptide(L)'
;MFRRDSRALDGLFEEDGGAAGERHDPNVQMAGNLYKKATSGRPSWKRRLVVIKDGFLMYYPAARETASDGAVCADAAGTGGVVLTRFDFHPKGLLPLDGTTVERVDDGPTRHLRNSFAISHASFGGRALVLCAESPEARDKWMHQIEACRFITFENAVAGSQQIDKLKKQQGQARVRAANLEADASSRGDELRVALDELEALKAAAGKALLHCRALRQELESRLRDGEPLPDLPFEADAESLAGKAPA
;
A
#
# COMPACT_ATOMS: atom_id res chain seq x y z
N MET A 1 2.42 -26.41 -31.48
CA MET A 1 2.01 -27.24 -30.32
C MET A 1 2.93 -26.84 -29.18
N PHE A 2 2.41 -26.25 -28.10
CA PHE A 2 2.98 -26.14 -26.73
C PHE A 2 2.13 -25.13 -25.96
N ARG A 3 1.04 -25.62 -25.37
CA ARG A 3 0.29 -24.93 -24.32
C ARG A 3 1.17 -24.94 -23.08
N ARG A 4 1.36 -23.78 -22.43
CA ARG A 4 1.92 -23.72 -21.07
C ARG A 4 0.76 -23.86 -20.09
N ASP A 5 0.72 -25.01 -19.42
CA ASP A 5 -0.10 -25.24 -18.24
C ASP A 5 0.43 -24.40 -17.07
N SER A 6 -0.42 -23.54 -16.52
CA SER A 6 -0.21 -22.84 -15.26
C SER A 6 -0.98 -23.58 -14.16
N ARG A 7 -0.45 -24.73 -13.74
CA ARG A 7 -0.82 -25.41 -12.49
C ARG A 7 0.45 -25.67 -11.70
N ALA A 8 0.87 -24.65 -10.97
CA ALA A 8 1.84 -24.78 -9.90
C ALA A 8 1.60 -23.58 -8.97
N LEU A 9 0.82 -23.83 -7.92
CA LEU A 9 0.83 -23.20 -6.58
C LEU A 9 -0.48 -23.56 -5.86
N ASP A 10 -0.87 -24.84 -5.92
CA ASP A 10 -1.78 -25.46 -4.96
C ASP A 10 -0.89 -26.28 -4.02
N GLY A 11 -0.91 -25.99 -2.72
CA GLY A 11 -0.28 -26.85 -1.72
C GLY A 11 0.57 -26.12 -0.69
N LEU A 12 -0.04 -25.23 0.10
CA LEU A 12 0.41 -24.92 1.46
C LEU A 12 -0.82 -24.44 2.23
N PHE A 13 -0.99 -25.00 3.43
CA PHE A 13 -2.09 -24.83 4.41
C PHE A 13 -3.21 -25.88 4.31
N GLU A 14 -2.88 -27.08 4.79
CA GLU A 14 -3.85 -27.98 5.43
C GLU A 14 -4.27 -27.43 6.81
N GLU A 15 -5.59 -27.48 6.99
CA GLU A 15 -6.44 -27.53 8.19
C GLU A 15 -5.93 -27.05 9.56
N ASP A 16 -6.59 -26.00 10.07
CA ASP A 16 -6.96 -25.89 11.48
C ASP A 16 -8.49 -25.72 11.57
N GLY A 17 -9.12 -26.54 12.40
CA GLY A 17 -10.56 -26.68 12.48
C GLY A 17 -11.29 -25.55 13.22
N GLY A 18 -12.61 -25.50 13.01
CA GLY A 18 -13.57 -25.02 14.00
C GLY A 18 -13.81 -23.51 14.10
N ALA A 19 -14.58 -22.96 13.15
CA ALA A 19 -15.64 -21.98 13.39
C ALA A 19 -16.27 -21.64 12.03
N ALA A 20 -17.59 -21.51 11.97
CA ALA A 20 -18.30 -21.03 10.79
C ALA A 20 -17.84 -19.60 10.46
N GLY A 21 -16.80 -19.47 9.65
CA GLY A 21 -16.31 -18.20 9.13
C GLY A 21 -17.36 -17.61 8.20
N GLU A 22 -17.98 -16.52 8.65
CA GLU A 22 -18.79 -15.60 7.84
C GLU A 22 -17.98 -15.29 6.56
N ARG A 23 -18.38 -15.83 5.40
CA ARG A 23 -17.70 -15.53 4.12
C ARG A 23 -17.95 -14.07 3.79
N HIS A 24 -16.94 -13.24 4.06
CA HIS A 24 -16.95 -11.83 3.73
C HIS A 24 -16.80 -11.68 2.21
N ASP A 25 -17.89 -11.34 1.50
CA ASP A 25 -17.75 -10.78 0.16
C ASP A 25 -17.01 -9.44 0.34
N PRO A 26 -15.82 -9.23 -0.28
CA PRO A 26 -15.03 -8.02 -0.07
C PRO A 26 -15.78 -6.74 -0.50
N ASN A 27 -16.90 -6.91 -1.21
CA ASN A 27 -17.70 -5.82 -1.75
C ASN A 27 -18.98 -5.53 -0.92
N VAL A 28 -19.25 -6.25 0.17
CA VAL A 28 -20.41 -6.01 1.04
C VAL A 28 -19.94 -5.95 2.49
N GLN A 29 -20.21 -4.84 3.17
CA GLN A 29 -19.73 -4.61 4.54
C GLN A 29 -20.64 -5.34 5.56
N MET A 30 -21.95 -5.39 5.31
CA MET A 30 -22.88 -6.17 6.12
C MET A 30 -24.19 -6.41 5.36
N ALA A 31 -24.76 -7.61 5.46
CA ALA A 31 -26.07 -7.91 4.91
C ALA A 31 -26.87 -8.84 5.83
N GLY A 32 -28.18 -8.69 5.85
CA GLY A 32 -29.05 -9.56 6.62
C GLY A 32 -30.51 -9.13 6.61
N ASN A 33 -31.39 -9.99 7.11
CA ASN A 33 -32.80 -9.67 7.22
C ASN A 33 -33.09 -8.87 8.49
N LEU A 34 -33.78 -7.75 8.34
CA LEU A 34 -34.27 -6.92 9.44
C LEU A 34 -35.75 -6.61 9.27
N TYR A 35 -36.44 -6.31 10.36
CA TYR A 35 -37.79 -5.75 10.28
C TYR A 35 -37.71 -4.24 10.13
N LYS A 36 -38.32 -3.71 9.08
CA LYS A 36 -38.44 -2.28 8.83
C LYS A 36 -39.83 -1.79 9.23
N LYS A 37 -39.89 -0.71 10.02
CA LYS A 37 -41.14 0.00 10.31
C LYS A 37 -41.57 0.84 9.11
N ALA A 38 -42.86 0.86 8.81
CA ALA A 38 -43.43 1.72 7.78
C ALA A 38 -43.14 3.20 8.09
N THR A 39 -42.58 3.91 7.10
CA THR A 39 -42.20 5.33 7.20
C THR A 39 -43.37 6.28 6.93
N SER A 40 -44.48 5.77 6.39
CA SER A 40 -45.70 6.52 6.08
C SER A 40 -46.94 5.64 6.22
N GLY A 41 -48.06 6.21 6.65
CA GLY A 41 -49.33 5.49 6.83
C GLY A 41 -49.38 4.71 8.14
N ARG A 42 -50.17 3.62 8.16
CA ARG A 42 -50.37 2.81 9.37
C ARG A 42 -49.06 2.15 9.82
N PRO A 43 -48.69 2.23 11.10
CA PRO A 43 -47.48 1.57 11.61
C PRO A 43 -47.59 0.07 11.38
N SER A 44 -46.72 -0.45 10.53
CA SER A 44 -46.61 -1.86 10.21
C SER A 44 -45.15 -2.22 10.05
N TRP A 45 -44.80 -3.46 10.41
CA TRP A 45 -43.45 -3.99 10.31
C TRP A 45 -43.36 -4.98 9.16
N LYS A 46 -42.30 -4.89 8.36
CA LYS A 46 -42.08 -5.82 7.25
C LYS A 46 -40.63 -6.27 7.24
N ARG A 47 -40.42 -7.57 7.06
CA ARG A 47 -39.08 -8.14 6.86
C ARG A 47 -38.49 -7.63 5.54
N ARG A 48 -37.23 -7.20 5.57
CA ARG A 48 -36.47 -6.65 4.44
C ARG A 48 -35.06 -7.19 4.49
N LEU A 49 -34.51 -7.51 3.32
CA LEU A 49 -33.07 -7.74 3.20
C LEU A 49 -32.39 -6.38 3.22
N VAL A 50 -31.58 -6.11 4.23
CA VAL A 50 -30.82 -4.88 4.40
C VAL A 50 -29.35 -5.17 4.06
N VAL A 51 -28.73 -4.26 3.31
CA VAL A 51 -27.35 -4.38 2.84
C VAL A 51 -26.65 -3.04 3.05
N ILE A 52 -25.48 -3.06 3.69
CA ILE A 52 -24.56 -1.93 3.81
C ILE A 52 -23.39 -2.17 2.87
N LYS A 53 -23.16 -1.19 1.99
CA LYS A 53 -22.09 -1.21 1.00
C LYS A 53 -21.70 0.21 0.61
N ASP A 54 -20.40 0.48 0.51
CA ASP A 54 -19.83 1.75 0.02
C ASP A 54 -20.39 3.01 0.71
N GLY A 55 -20.71 2.90 2.02
CA GLY A 55 -21.30 4.02 2.76
C GLY A 55 -22.80 4.23 2.53
N PHE A 56 -23.47 3.29 1.85
CA PHE A 56 -24.93 3.30 1.66
C PHE A 56 -25.57 2.12 2.36
N LEU A 57 -26.71 2.36 2.99
CA LEU A 57 -27.64 1.34 3.45
C LEU A 57 -28.78 1.21 2.43
N MET A 58 -28.92 0.02 1.88
CA MET A 58 -29.95 -0.33 0.92
C MET A 58 -30.87 -1.38 1.52
N TYR A 59 -32.16 -1.34 1.18
CA TYR A 59 -33.08 -2.39 1.58
C TYR A 59 -33.94 -2.88 0.41
N TYR A 60 -34.07 -4.20 0.33
CA TYR A 60 -34.79 -4.94 -0.70
C TYR A 60 -36.02 -5.63 -0.08
N PRO A 61 -37.00 -6.06 -0.89
CA PRO A 61 -38.00 -7.02 -0.41
C PRO A 61 -37.31 -8.21 0.25
N ALA A 62 -37.90 -8.78 1.30
CA ALA A 62 -37.38 -10.04 1.81
C ALA A 62 -37.37 -11.07 0.67
N ALA A 63 -36.26 -11.79 0.58
CA ALA A 63 -36.16 -13.04 -0.16
C ALA A 63 -37.44 -13.87 0.01
N ARG A 64 -38.11 -14.22 -1.09
CA ARG A 64 -39.25 -15.16 -1.01
C ARG A 64 -38.68 -16.55 -0.72
N GLU A 65 -38.97 -17.07 0.46
CA GLU A 65 -38.82 -18.48 0.79
C GLU A 65 -39.96 -19.27 0.11
N THR A 66 -40.03 -19.28 -1.22
CA THR A 66 -41.05 -20.09 -1.94
C THR A 66 -40.36 -21.25 -2.65
N ALA A 67 -40.31 -22.39 -1.95
CA ALA A 67 -40.08 -23.70 -2.54
C ALA A 67 -41.32 -24.13 -3.31
N SER A 68 -41.40 -23.78 -4.60
CA SER A 68 -42.29 -24.50 -5.54
C SER A 68 -41.91 -24.35 -7.01
N ASP A 69 -41.08 -23.38 -7.41
CA ASP A 69 -40.62 -23.27 -8.80
C ASP A 69 -39.10 -23.07 -8.85
N GLY A 70 -38.38 -24.18 -8.96
CA GLY A 70 -37.15 -24.36 -9.77
C GLY A 70 -36.02 -23.36 -9.62
N ALA A 71 -35.97 -22.59 -8.55
CA ALA A 71 -34.87 -21.68 -8.28
C ALA A 71 -33.77 -22.51 -7.58
N VAL A 72 -32.61 -22.64 -8.24
CA VAL A 72 -31.19 -22.95 -7.82
C VAL A 72 -30.24 -21.76 -7.53
N CYS A 73 -29.83 -21.40 -6.31
CA CYS A 73 -28.67 -20.56 -6.01
C CYS A 73 -27.97 -21.24 -4.86
N ALA A 74 -26.82 -21.81 -5.20
CA ALA A 74 -25.96 -22.48 -4.26
C ALA A 74 -25.63 -21.52 -3.12
N ASP A 75 -26.00 -21.91 -1.91
CA ASP A 75 -25.19 -21.60 -0.77
C ASP A 75 -23.76 -22.06 -1.09
N ALA A 76 -22.78 -21.17 -0.95
CA ALA A 76 -21.40 -21.47 -1.33
C ALA A 76 -20.75 -22.58 -0.46
N ALA A 77 -21.53 -23.21 0.42
CA ALA A 77 -21.19 -24.31 1.32
C ALA A 77 -21.92 -25.64 1.01
N GLY A 78 -22.63 -25.77 -0.11
CA GLY A 78 -23.13 -27.06 -0.60
C GLY A 78 -24.05 -27.83 0.36
N THR A 79 -24.74 -27.14 1.25
CA THR A 79 -25.62 -27.71 2.27
C THR A 79 -27.02 -27.08 2.18
N GLY A 80 -27.73 -27.39 1.09
CA GLY A 80 -29.20 -27.33 1.02
C GLY A 80 -29.86 -25.95 1.19
N GLY A 81 -29.36 -24.91 0.52
CA GLY A 81 -29.92 -23.56 0.57
C GLY A 81 -31.10 -23.27 -0.38
N VAL A 82 -32.11 -22.55 0.14
CA VAL A 82 -33.24 -21.95 -0.61
C VAL A 82 -32.75 -20.87 -1.56
N VAL A 83 -33.40 -20.80 -2.72
CA VAL A 83 -32.91 -20.01 -3.85
C VAL A 83 -33.83 -18.87 -4.18
N LEU A 84 -33.21 -17.73 -4.49
CA LEU A 84 -33.89 -16.56 -4.99
C LEU A 84 -33.90 -16.57 -6.53
N THR A 85 -35.06 -16.87 -7.13
CA THR A 85 -35.28 -16.92 -8.59
C THR A 85 -35.11 -15.57 -9.29
N ARG A 86 -35.13 -14.46 -8.54
CA ARG A 86 -34.90 -13.10 -9.02
C ARG A 86 -34.29 -12.28 -7.89
N PHE A 87 -33.03 -11.88 -8.05
CA PHE A 87 -32.49 -10.76 -7.27
C PHE A 87 -33.11 -9.49 -7.86
N ASP A 88 -33.94 -8.80 -7.09
CA ASP A 88 -34.50 -7.51 -7.49
C ASP A 88 -33.35 -6.49 -7.42
N PHE A 89 -32.77 -6.14 -8.57
CA PHE A 89 -31.62 -5.22 -8.65
C PHE A 89 -31.91 -3.80 -8.16
N HIS A 90 -33.20 -3.48 -7.90
CA HIS A 90 -33.63 -2.15 -7.47
C HIS A 90 -33.99 -2.15 -5.98
N PRO A 91 -33.17 -1.52 -5.13
CA PRO A 91 -33.53 -1.37 -3.72
C PRO A 91 -34.84 -0.59 -3.58
N LYS A 92 -35.67 -0.97 -2.61
CA LYS A 92 -36.89 -0.22 -2.27
C LYS A 92 -36.58 1.12 -1.63
N GLY A 93 -35.39 1.26 -1.07
CA GLY A 93 -34.84 2.53 -0.65
C GLY A 93 -33.34 2.42 -0.42
N LEU A 94 -32.70 3.57 -0.56
CA LEU A 94 -31.28 3.77 -0.37
C LEU A 94 -31.12 4.95 0.60
N LEU A 95 -30.25 4.76 1.58
CA LEU A 95 -29.92 5.74 2.61
C LEU A 95 -28.39 5.92 2.60
N PRO A 96 -27.88 7.12 2.28
CA PRO A 96 -26.47 7.39 2.46
C PRO A 96 -26.18 7.49 3.98
N LEU A 97 -25.10 6.87 4.43
CA LEU A 97 -24.77 6.76 5.85
C LEU A 97 -23.98 7.96 6.37
N ASP A 98 -23.54 8.85 5.50
CA ASP A 98 -22.84 10.08 5.88
C ASP A 98 -23.71 10.93 6.79
N GLY A 99 -23.13 11.45 7.87
CA GLY A 99 -23.85 12.31 8.82
C GLY A 99 -25.09 11.67 9.46
N THR A 100 -25.29 10.36 9.35
CA THR A 100 -26.42 9.68 10.00
C THR A 100 -26.21 9.58 11.51
N THR A 101 -27.31 9.74 12.25
CA THR A 101 -27.35 9.44 13.69
C THR A 101 -28.11 8.14 13.90
N VAL A 102 -27.57 7.29 14.78
CA VAL A 102 -28.15 5.98 15.10
C VAL A 102 -28.46 5.93 16.59
N GLU A 103 -29.71 5.64 16.93
CA GLU A 103 -30.18 5.62 18.32
C GLU A 103 -30.93 4.32 18.60
N ARG A 104 -30.80 3.81 19.84
CA ARG A 104 -31.58 2.64 20.29
C ARG A 104 -33.03 3.06 20.52
N VAL A 105 -33.97 2.21 20.12
CA VAL A 105 -35.40 2.47 20.30
C VAL A 105 -36.07 1.23 20.89
N ASP A 106 -36.86 1.42 21.94
CA ASP A 106 -37.67 0.35 22.54
C ASP A 106 -39.02 0.20 21.79
N ASP A 107 -38.93 -0.26 20.54
CA ASP A 107 -40.07 -0.54 19.67
C ASP A 107 -39.82 -1.86 18.93
N GLY A 108 -40.84 -2.41 18.28
CA GLY A 108 -40.65 -3.63 17.49
C GLY A 108 -41.94 -4.23 16.94
N PRO A 109 -41.81 -5.26 16.09
CA PRO A 109 -42.96 -5.95 15.50
C PRO A 109 -43.84 -6.68 16.52
N THR A 110 -43.27 -7.13 17.65
CA THR A 110 -44.00 -7.83 18.71
C THR A 110 -43.51 -7.37 20.09
N ARG A 111 -44.25 -7.74 21.16
CA ARG A 111 -43.84 -7.41 22.53
C ARG A 111 -42.48 -8.00 22.92
N HIS A 112 -42.10 -9.14 22.33
CA HIS A 112 -40.89 -9.88 22.67
C HIS A 112 -39.71 -9.55 21.76
N LEU A 113 -39.94 -8.91 20.61
CA LEU A 113 -38.91 -8.56 19.65
C LEU A 113 -38.77 -7.03 19.59
N ARG A 114 -38.01 -6.48 20.55
CA ARG A 114 -37.84 -5.02 20.75
C ARG A 114 -36.39 -4.57 20.60
N ASN A 115 -35.65 -5.23 19.72
CA ASN A 115 -34.25 -4.94 19.45
C ASN A 115 -34.13 -3.90 18.33
N SER A 116 -34.84 -2.77 18.47
CA SER A 116 -34.93 -1.74 17.44
C SER A 116 -33.90 -0.63 17.60
N PHE A 117 -33.62 0.02 16.47
CA PHE A 117 -32.80 1.20 16.36
C PHE A 117 -33.36 2.11 15.26
N ALA A 118 -33.22 3.42 15.46
CA ALA A 118 -33.63 4.45 14.53
C ALA A 118 -32.40 5.08 13.89
N ILE A 119 -32.46 5.27 12.57
CA ILE A 119 -31.44 5.95 11.78
C ILE A 119 -32.04 7.24 11.26
N SER A 120 -31.49 8.37 11.65
CA SER A 120 -31.93 9.69 11.20
C SER A 120 -30.90 10.30 10.26
N HIS A 121 -31.39 10.95 9.20
CA HIS A 121 -30.55 11.63 8.21
C HIS A 121 -31.24 12.91 7.72
N ALA A 122 -30.45 13.94 7.43
CA ALA A 122 -30.98 15.22 6.95
C ALA A 122 -31.78 15.09 5.64
N SER A 123 -31.39 14.16 4.75
CA SER A 123 -32.09 13.95 3.47
C SER A 123 -33.52 13.41 3.61
N PHE A 124 -33.91 12.89 4.78
CA PHE A 124 -35.27 12.36 5.00
C PHE A 124 -36.27 13.41 5.51
N GLY A 125 -35.88 14.68 5.59
CA GLY A 125 -36.76 15.76 6.04
C GLY A 125 -37.25 15.57 7.47
N GLY A 126 -36.35 15.10 8.36
CA GLY A 126 -36.63 14.89 9.78
C GLY A 126 -37.31 13.56 10.14
N ARG A 127 -37.47 12.63 9.19
CA ARG A 127 -37.98 11.27 9.47
C ARG A 127 -36.85 10.28 9.74
N ALA A 128 -37.07 9.39 10.71
CA ALA A 128 -36.14 8.31 11.02
C ALA A 128 -36.56 6.97 10.36
N LEU A 129 -35.58 6.24 9.86
CA LEU A 129 -35.71 4.85 9.44
C LEU A 129 -35.58 3.95 10.68
N VAL A 130 -36.66 3.26 11.07
CA VAL A 130 -36.63 2.35 12.22
C VAL A 130 -36.50 0.91 11.74
N LEU A 131 -35.46 0.23 12.23
CA LEU A 131 -35.15 -1.18 11.95
C LEU A 131 -35.12 -1.97 13.26
N CYS A 132 -35.53 -3.24 13.21
CA CYS A 132 -35.47 -4.17 14.34
C CYS A 132 -34.69 -5.42 13.96
N ALA A 133 -33.72 -5.79 14.78
CA ALA A 133 -32.96 -7.02 14.68
C ALA A 133 -33.63 -8.17 15.46
N GLU A 134 -33.15 -9.39 15.23
CA GLU A 134 -33.67 -10.59 15.90
C GLU A 134 -33.15 -10.70 17.36
N SER A 135 -31.94 -10.23 17.62
CA SER A 135 -31.31 -10.23 18.95
C SER A 135 -30.69 -8.86 19.30
N PRO A 136 -30.47 -8.56 20.59
CA PRO A 136 -29.81 -7.32 21.00
C PRO A 136 -28.35 -7.25 20.53
N GLU A 137 -27.64 -8.37 20.46
CA GLU A 137 -26.27 -8.45 19.93
C GLU A 137 -26.27 -8.13 18.43
N ALA A 138 -27.23 -8.67 17.69
CA ALA A 138 -27.40 -8.37 16.27
C ALA A 138 -27.70 -6.89 16.05
N ARG A 139 -28.59 -6.28 16.87
CA ARG A 139 -28.84 -4.82 16.84
C ARG A 139 -27.54 -4.05 17.02
N ASP A 140 -26.76 -4.40 18.03
CA ASP A 140 -25.54 -3.68 18.37
C ASP A 140 -24.47 -3.84 17.28
N LYS A 141 -24.35 -5.02 16.65
CA LYS A 141 -23.52 -5.26 15.46
C LYS A 141 -23.93 -4.34 14.30
N TRP A 142 -25.23 -4.23 14.01
CA TRP A 142 -25.77 -3.34 12.97
C TRP A 142 -25.48 -1.87 13.26
N MET A 143 -25.73 -1.41 14.49
CA MET A 143 -25.48 -0.03 14.90
C MET A 143 -23.99 0.34 14.76
N HIS A 144 -23.10 -0.53 15.26
CA HIS A 144 -21.65 -0.33 15.16
C HIS A 144 -21.22 -0.23 13.69
N GLN A 145 -21.70 -1.13 12.83
CA GLN A 145 -21.32 -1.11 11.42
C GLN A 145 -21.79 0.17 10.71
N ILE A 146 -23.01 0.64 11.02
CA ILE A 146 -23.52 1.89 10.44
C ILE A 146 -22.66 3.08 10.90
N GLU A 147 -22.30 3.13 12.18
CA GLU A 147 -21.40 4.17 12.70
C GLU A 147 -20.00 4.12 12.08
N ALA A 148 -19.45 2.94 11.84
CA ALA A 148 -18.16 2.79 11.16
C ALA A 148 -18.24 3.29 9.70
N CYS A 149 -19.35 3.01 9.03
CA CYS A 149 -19.55 3.41 7.64
C CYS A 149 -19.91 4.89 7.46
N ARG A 150 -20.36 5.59 8.52
CA ARG A 150 -20.73 7.03 8.46
C ARG A 150 -19.56 7.93 8.06
N PHE A 151 -18.33 7.48 8.31
CA PHE A 151 -17.11 8.24 8.05
C PHE A 151 -16.51 7.98 6.66
N ILE A 152 -17.07 7.03 5.91
CA ILE A 152 -16.67 6.77 4.53
C ILE A 152 -17.38 7.79 3.63
N THR A 153 -16.87 9.02 3.59
CA THR A 153 -17.36 10.08 2.70
C THR A 153 -16.52 10.16 1.43
N PHE A 154 -17.13 10.58 0.32
CA PHE A 154 -16.39 10.88 -0.91
C PHE A 154 -15.26 11.89 -0.66
N GLU A 155 -15.48 12.87 0.22
CA GLU A 155 -14.46 13.85 0.61
C GLU A 155 -13.26 13.20 1.31
N ASN A 156 -13.48 12.25 2.21
CA ASN A 156 -12.40 11.50 2.86
C ASN A 156 -11.63 10.62 1.88
N ALA A 157 -12.32 10.02 0.90
CA ALA A 157 -11.69 9.26 -0.17
C ALA A 157 -10.83 10.16 -1.08
N VAL A 158 -11.32 11.36 -1.43
CA VAL A 158 -10.57 12.36 -2.21
C VAL A 158 -9.36 12.87 -1.43
N ALA A 159 -9.52 13.23 -0.16
CA ALA A 159 -8.43 13.68 0.69
C ALA A 159 -7.35 12.60 0.86
N GLY A 160 -7.77 11.35 1.08
CA GLY A 160 -6.86 10.20 1.13
C GLY A 160 -6.09 9.99 -0.17
N SER A 161 -6.76 10.08 -1.33
CA SER A 161 -6.10 9.97 -2.65
C SER A 161 -5.06 11.07 -2.85
N GLN A 162 -5.38 12.32 -2.52
CA GLN A 162 -4.45 13.44 -2.65
C GLN A 162 -3.19 13.25 -1.78
N GLN A 163 -3.38 12.73 -0.57
CA GLN A 163 -2.26 12.43 0.34
C GLN A 163 -1.38 11.31 -0.22
N ILE A 164 -1.98 10.24 -0.74
CA ILE A 164 -1.25 9.14 -1.38
C ILE A 164 -0.44 9.64 -2.58
N ASP A 165 -1.02 10.50 -3.41
CA ASP A 165 -0.32 11.05 -4.58
C ASP A 165 0.84 11.96 -4.16
N LYS A 166 0.69 12.74 -3.08
CA LYS A 166 1.78 13.53 -2.51
C LYS A 166 2.92 12.64 -2.02
N LEU A 167 2.61 11.55 -1.32
CA LEU A 167 3.60 10.59 -0.84
C LEU A 167 4.33 9.90 -2.00
N LYS A 168 3.61 9.50 -3.05
CA LYS A 168 4.21 8.93 -4.27
C LYS A 168 5.17 9.91 -4.95
N LYS A 169 4.79 11.19 -5.07
CA LYS A 169 5.67 12.23 -5.62
C LYS A 169 6.92 12.42 -4.76
N GLN A 170 6.77 12.47 -3.43
CA GLN A 170 7.91 12.58 -2.50
C GLN A 170 8.84 11.37 -2.60
N GLN A 171 8.29 10.16 -2.67
CA GLN A 171 9.06 8.94 -2.87
C GLN A 171 9.83 8.97 -4.20
N GLY A 172 9.18 9.39 -5.29
CA GLY A 172 9.83 9.57 -6.59
C GLY A 172 11.00 10.55 -6.53
N GLN A 173 10.80 11.71 -5.91
CA GLN A 173 11.85 12.72 -5.71
C GLN A 173 13.02 12.19 -4.86
N ALA A 174 12.72 11.45 -3.80
CA ALA A 174 13.75 10.85 -2.95
C ALA A 174 14.60 9.82 -3.72
N ARG A 175 13.98 9.00 -4.57
CA ARG A 175 14.70 8.03 -5.43
C ARG A 175 15.62 8.73 -6.43
N VAL A 176 15.15 9.79 -7.09
CA VAL A 176 15.98 10.58 -8.02
C VAL A 176 17.15 11.22 -7.27
N ARG A 177 16.89 11.80 -6.09
CA ARG A 177 17.95 12.40 -5.27
C ARG A 177 18.99 11.37 -4.84
N ALA A 178 18.57 10.17 -4.43
CA ALA A 178 19.48 9.09 -4.06
C ALA A 178 20.36 8.66 -5.26
N ALA A 179 19.75 8.48 -6.44
CA ALA A 179 20.48 8.13 -7.66
C ALA A 179 21.51 9.19 -8.06
N ASN A 180 21.16 10.48 -7.94
CA ASN A 180 22.11 11.56 -8.23
C ASN A 180 23.28 11.57 -7.24
N LEU A 181 23.02 11.37 -5.94
CA LEU A 181 24.09 11.30 -4.93
C LEU A 181 25.01 10.08 -5.16
N GLU A 182 24.46 8.96 -5.60
CA GLU A 182 25.23 7.76 -5.94
C GLU A 182 26.10 8.00 -7.18
N ALA A 183 25.58 8.66 -8.21
CA ALA A 183 26.34 9.05 -9.39
C ALA A 183 27.49 10.01 -9.04
N ASP A 184 27.24 11.02 -8.21
CA ASP A 184 28.25 11.97 -7.74
C ASP A 184 29.35 11.25 -6.92
N ALA A 185 28.96 10.31 -6.06
CA ALA A 185 29.91 9.51 -5.27
C ALA A 185 30.76 8.60 -6.17
N SER A 186 30.16 8.00 -7.19
CA SER A 186 30.89 7.17 -8.17
C SER A 186 31.90 7.99 -8.96
N SER A 187 31.51 9.18 -9.45
CA SER A 187 32.42 10.09 -10.17
C SER A 187 33.63 10.47 -9.32
N ARG A 188 33.40 10.84 -8.05
CA ARG A 188 34.49 11.16 -7.11
C ARG A 188 35.38 9.96 -6.81
N GLY A 189 34.79 8.76 -6.76
CA GLY A 189 35.54 7.51 -6.58
C GLY A 189 36.49 7.24 -7.75
N ASP A 190 36.05 7.47 -8.99
CA ASP A 190 36.89 7.34 -10.17
C ASP A 190 38.01 8.39 -10.21
N GLU A 191 37.73 9.65 -9.86
CA GLU A 191 38.75 10.70 -9.74
C GLU A 191 39.83 10.34 -8.71
N LEU A 192 39.43 9.85 -7.53
CA LEU A 192 40.35 9.40 -6.49
C LEU A 192 41.22 8.22 -6.94
N ARG A 193 40.66 7.31 -7.74
CA ARG A 193 41.40 6.17 -8.28
C ARG A 193 42.48 6.61 -9.26
N VAL A 194 42.16 7.53 -10.17
CA VAL A 194 43.16 8.12 -11.08
C VAL A 194 44.27 8.82 -10.30
N ALA A 195 43.93 9.62 -9.29
CA ALA A 195 44.92 10.31 -8.46
C ALA A 195 45.82 9.34 -7.68
N LEU A 196 45.30 8.20 -7.23
CA LEU A 196 46.09 7.15 -6.58
C LEU A 196 47.09 6.52 -7.55
N ASP A 197 46.65 6.18 -8.77
CA ASP A 197 47.52 5.61 -9.80
C ASP A 197 48.67 6.58 -10.16
N GLU A 198 48.37 7.88 -10.28
CA GLU A 198 49.38 8.93 -10.49
C GLU A 198 50.39 9.02 -9.35
N LEU A 199 49.91 8.94 -8.10
CA LEU A 199 50.75 8.99 -6.91
C LEU A 199 51.67 7.76 -6.82
N GLU A 200 51.17 6.58 -7.17
CA GLU A 200 51.98 5.36 -7.28
C GLU A 200 53.05 5.48 -8.36
N ALA A 201 52.71 6.02 -9.54
CA ALA A 201 53.67 6.26 -10.62
C ALA A 201 54.77 7.24 -10.19
N LEU A 202 54.42 8.34 -9.50
CA LEU A 202 55.38 9.30 -8.96
C LEU A 202 56.28 8.67 -7.89
N LYS A 203 55.74 7.86 -6.98
CA LYS A 203 56.53 7.11 -6.00
C LYS A 203 57.52 6.16 -6.67
N ALA A 204 57.10 5.45 -7.72
CA ALA A 204 57.97 4.56 -8.48
C ALA A 204 59.10 5.34 -9.19
N ALA A 205 58.78 6.50 -9.78
CA ALA A 205 59.77 7.37 -10.41
C ALA A 205 60.78 7.93 -9.39
N ALA A 206 60.30 8.40 -8.24
CA ALA A 206 61.16 8.87 -7.15
C ALA A 206 62.08 7.75 -6.62
N GLY A 207 61.55 6.53 -6.48
CA GLY A 207 62.34 5.36 -6.10
C GLY A 207 63.47 5.05 -7.09
N LYS A 208 63.18 5.11 -8.40
CA LYS A 208 64.20 4.96 -9.45
C LYS A 208 65.27 6.06 -9.40
N ALA A 209 64.84 7.32 -9.23
CA ALA A 209 65.76 8.45 -9.11
C ALA A 209 66.68 8.32 -7.90
N LEU A 210 66.16 7.90 -6.74
CA LEU A 210 66.97 7.64 -5.54
C LEU A 210 68.00 6.54 -5.75
N LEU A 211 67.62 5.43 -6.41
CA LEU A 211 68.56 4.37 -6.77
C LEU A 211 69.65 4.88 -7.72
N HIS A 212 69.28 5.69 -8.70
CA HIS A 212 70.22 6.31 -9.64
C HIS A 212 71.21 7.25 -8.93
N CYS A 213 70.72 8.15 -8.07
CA CYS A 213 71.58 9.03 -7.27
C CYS A 213 72.52 8.24 -6.34
N ARG A 214 72.03 7.12 -5.76
CA ARG A 214 72.86 6.25 -4.92
C ARG A 214 73.96 5.55 -5.72
N ALA A 215 73.65 5.07 -6.93
CA ALA A 215 74.63 4.44 -7.81
C ALA A 215 75.70 5.45 -8.25
N LEU A 216 75.30 6.64 -8.70
CA LEU A 216 76.21 7.75 -9.03
C LEU A 216 77.11 8.09 -7.86
N ARG A 217 76.55 8.18 -6.64
CA ARG A 217 77.33 8.46 -5.44
C ARG A 217 78.37 7.37 -5.17
N GLN A 218 78.00 6.09 -5.29
CA GLN A 218 78.94 4.97 -5.11
C GLN A 218 80.06 4.98 -6.15
N GLU A 219 79.74 5.30 -7.41
CA GLU A 219 80.73 5.43 -8.50
C GLU A 219 81.69 6.61 -8.26
N LEU A 220 81.18 7.76 -7.81
CA LEU A 220 82.02 8.90 -7.45
C LEU A 220 82.94 8.57 -6.26
N GLU A 221 82.40 7.89 -5.24
CA GLU A 221 83.17 7.44 -4.07
C GLU A 221 84.25 6.41 -4.43
N SER A 222 84.01 5.51 -5.40
CA SER A 222 85.01 4.57 -5.88
C SER A 222 86.10 5.25 -6.71
N ARG A 223 85.73 6.13 -7.65
CA ARG A 223 86.70 6.89 -8.45
C ARG A 223 87.62 7.76 -7.60
N LEU A 224 87.06 8.43 -6.58
CA LEU A 224 87.83 9.23 -5.64
C LEU A 224 88.84 8.38 -4.85
N ARG A 225 88.47 7.14 -4.50
CA ARG A 225 89.36 6.19 -3.83
C ARG A 225 90.50 5.71 -4.73
N ASP A 226 90.22 5.50 -6.00
CA ASP A 226 91.16 4.95 -6.98
C ASP A 226 92.05 6.03 -7.64
N GLY A 227 91.82 7.32 -7.35
CA GLY A 227 92.60 8.44 -7.89
C GLY A 227 92.28 8.78 -9.35
N GLU A 228 91.19 8.23 -9.89
CA GLU A 228 90.70 8.47 -11.24
C GLU A 228 90.03 9.85 -11.35
N PRO A 229 90.17 10.57 -12.48
CA PRO A 229 89.52 11.86 -12.69
C PRO A 229 87.98 11.71 -12.60
N LEU A 230 87.29 12.72 -12.07
CA LEU A 230 85.82 12.69 -12.00
C LEU A 230 85.21 12.63 -13.41
N PRO A 231 84.05 11.95 -13.56
CA PRO A 231 83.33 11.99 -14.82
C PRO A 231 82.83 13.42 -15.10
N ASP A 232 82.91 13.86 -16.35
CA ASP A 232 82.27 15.10 -16.80
C ASP A 232 80.75 14.92 -16.66
N LEU A 233 80.20 15.47 -15.58
CA LEU A 233 78.76 15.50 -15.38
C LEU A 233 78.17 16.51 -16.37
N PRO A 234 77.15 16.14 -17.16
CA PRO A 234 76.43 17.11 -17.97
C PRO A 234 75.75 18.09 -17.02
N PHE A 235 76.29 19.30 -16.92
CA PHE A 235 75.59 20.44 -16.32
C PHE A 235 74.53 20.90 -17.34
N GLU A 236 73.45 20.16 -17.47
CA GLU A 236 72.24 20.68 -18.11
C GLU A 236 71.44 21.44 -17.05
N ALA A 237 71.69 22.75 -17.01
CA ALA A 237 70.84 23.70 -16.30
C ALA A 237 69.54 23.92 -17.07
N ASP A 238 68.71 22.88 -17.17
CA ASP A 238 67.36 23.01 -17.73
C ASP A 238 66.39 23.50 -16.64
N ALA A 239 66.61 24.75 -16.22
CA ALA A 239 65.70 25.48 -15.34
C ALA A 239 64.42 25.96 -16.05
N GLU A 240 64.29 25.76 -17.37
CA GLU A 240 63.17 26.32 -18.16
C GLU A 240 62.03 25.35 -18.50
N SER A 241 62.13 24.05 -18.23
CA SER A 241 61.06 23.10 -18.63
C SER A 241 59.91 22.92 -17.61
N LEU A 242 60.01 23.50 -16.40
CA LEU A 242 58.97 23.42 -15.36
C LEU A 242 57.99 24.60 -15.36
N ALA A 243 58.15 25.57 -16.27
CA ALA A 243 57.22 26.69 -16.45
C ALA A 243 56.24 26.42 -17.60
N GLY A 244 55.42 25.37 -17.49
CA GLY A 244 54.50 24.94 -18.55
C GLY A 244 53.09 24.62 -18.06
N LYS A 245 52.20 25.61 -18.16
CA LYS A 245 50.72 25.55 -18.11
C LYS A 245 50.06 25.34 -16.74
N ALA A 246 49.78 26.46 -16.08
CA ALA A 246 48.53 26.61 -15.31
C ALA A 246 47.37 26.83 -16.32
N PRO A 247 46.24 26.10 -16.21
CA PRO A 247 45.06 26.38 -17.02
C PRO A 247 44.33 27.63 -16.50
N ALA A 248 43.93 28.50 -17.42
CA ALA A 248 42.99 29.60 -17.20
C ALA A 248 41.54 29.10 -17.21
#